data_AF-V4WCX9-F1
#
_entry.id   AF-V4WCX9-F1
#
_cell.length_a   1.000
_cell.length_b   1.000
_cell.length_c   1.000
_cell.angle_alpha   90.00
_cell.angle_beta   90.00
_cell.angle_gamma   90.00
#
_symmetry.space_group_name_H-M   'P 1'
#
loop_
_entity.id
_entity.type
_entity.pdbx_description
1 polymer ?
#
loop_
_entity_poly.entity_id
_entity_poly.type
_entity_poly.pdbx_seq_one_letter_code
_entity_poly.pdbx_strand_id
1 'polypeptide(L)'
;MATSKKSKSAIVAQLLFQVPHQTNKFCNLYFAALNSFSYLLIIIIFKEIQSEFFPFIIEDQVVGYTHNRFASHLRKYDDVFIYSENNGGRFGSHLKLNSKLKTADERTRVVGEVIKCLGEEDLIPGIRNELYPVTSTFGSPIFFSLERAAAPYFGIKAYGVHMNGYVEKDGQKFLWIGKRTQVKPTYPGMLDHLVAGGLPHGIACGENIIKECEEEAGIPRSISNRARPVGAVSYMDINGFSYKRDVLFCYDLKLPEDFVPKNQDGEVESFQLIPVAHVANVIRRTEFFKPNCSLVIIDFLFRHGYICPEYFGYLDLLQSLRSGDCS
;
A
#
# COMPACT_ATOMS: atom_id res chain seq x y z
N MET A 1 -23.34 53.54 -7.19
CA MET A 1 -24.20 52.37 -7.52
C MET A 1 -23.65 51.76 -8.80
N ALA A 2 -23.34 50.48 -8.98
CA ALA A 2 -23.34 49.30 -8.13
C ALA A 2 -22.40 48.26 -8.80
N THR A 3 -21.37 47.84 -8.08
CA THR A 3 -20.93 46.43 -7.91
C THR A 3 -21.16 45.37 -8.99
N SER A 4 -20.06 44.73 -9.41
CA SER A 4 -19.83 43.27 -9.45
C SER A 4 -20.87 42.36 -10.12
N LYS A 5 -20.43 41.68 -11.20
CA LYS A 5 -20.42 40.19 -11.34
C LYS A 5 -20.00 39.81 -12.76
N LYS A 6 -18.75 39.39 -12.94
CA LYS A 6 -18.40 38.41 -13.99
C LYS A 6 -17.66 37.24 -13.33
N SER A 7 -18.48 36.26 -12.97
CA SER A 7 -18.28 34.81 -13.08
C SER A 7 -16.93 34.21 -12.67
N LYS A 8 -16.90 33.59 -11.49
CA LYS A 8 -15.81 32.76 -10.94
C LYS A 8 -15.63 31.40 -11.66
N SER A 9 -16.35 31.10 -12.74
CA SER A 9 -16.27 29.81 -13.44
C SER A 9 -15.18 29.71 -14.53
N ALA A 10 -14.43 30.79 -14.79
CA ALA A 10 -13.38 30.79 -15.83
C ALA A 10 -11.95 30.57 -15.29
N ILE A 11 -11.75 30.55 -13.96
CA ILE A 11 -10.41 30.42 -13.34
C ILE A 11 -10.16 29.01 -12.79
N VAL A 12 -11.20 28.19 -12.63
CA VAL A 12 -11.08 26.82 -12.08
C VAL A 12 -10.79 25.77 -13.17
N ALA A 13 -11.02 26.07 -14.45
CA ALA A 13 -10.84 25.13 -15.55
C ALA A 13 -9.41 25.08 -16.13
N GLN A 14 -8.50 25.94 -15.68
CA GLN A 14 -7.18 26.12 -16.31
C GLN A 14 -6.00 25.69 -15.43
N LEU A 15 -6.25 25.06 -14.27
CA LEU A 15 -5.24 24.52 -13.37
C LEU A 15 -5.20 22.98 -13.31
N LEU A 16 -5.98 22.28 -14.15
CA LEU A 16 -6.09 20.82 -14.09
C LEU A 16 -5.42 20.05 -15.24
N PHE A 17 -4.79 20.71 -16.21
CA PHE A 17 -4.04 19.99 -17.24
C PHE A 17 -2.81 20.78 -17.67
N GLN A 18 -1.67 20.47 -17.05
CA GLN A 18 -0.34 20.40 -17.66
C GLN A 18 0.72 20.13 -16.58
N VAL A 19 0.95 18.86 -16.24
CA VAL A 19 2.27 18.15 -16.13
C VAL A 19 1.93 16.64 -15.96
N PRO A 20 2.61 15.72 -16.67
CA PRO A 20 2.33 14.28 -16.60
C PRO A 20 3.09 13.57 -15.46
N HIS A 21 2.54 12.43 -15.04
CA HIS A 21 3.04 11.42 -14.08
C HIS A 21 2.80 11.62 -12.57
N GLN A 22 1.96 10.70 -12.05
CA GLN A 22 1.78 10.27 -10.66
C GLN A 22 1.55 11.35 -9.59
N THR A 23 0.36 11.95 -9.59
CA THR A 23 -0.19 12.60 -8.39
C THR A 23 -0.61 11.52 -7.38
N ASN A 24 0.11 11.42 -6.26
CA ASN A 24 -0.25 10.55 -5.16
C ASN A 24 -1.51 11.06 -4.45
N LYS A 25 -2.64 10.35 -4.62
CA LYS A 25 -3.88 10.63 -3.89
C LYS A 25 -3.73 10.58 -2.36
N PHE A 26 -2.66 9.97 -1.84
CA PHE A 26 -2.41 9.83 -0.40
C PHE A 26 -1.98 11.11 0.32
N CYS A 27 -1.15 11.96 -0.29
CA CYS A 27 -0.83 13.27 0.29
C CYS A 27 -2.05 14.20 0.29
N ASN A 28 -2.97 13.99 -0.66
CA ASN A 28 -4.24 14.73 -0.70
C ASN A 28 -5.19 14.36 0.45
N LEU A 29 -5.08 13.23 1.14
CA LEU A 29 -5.87 13.01 2.37
C LEU A 29 -5.46 13.96 3.50
N TYR A 30 -4.17 14.29 3.62
CA TYR A 30 -3.67 15.21 4.64
C TYR A 30 -4.11 16.67 4.37
N PHE A 31 -4.16 17.07 3.10
CA PHE A 31 -4.69 18.39 2.70
C PHE A 31 -6.22 18.43 2.62
N ALA A 32 -6.89 17.32 2.31
CA ALA A 32 -8.35 17.25 2.26
C ALA A 32 -8.97 17.15 3.66
N ALA A 33 -8.28 16.57 4.65
CA ALA A 33 -8.70 16.65 6.05
C ALA A 33 -8.74 18.10 6.57
N LEU A 34 -8.03 19.04 5.92
CA LEU A 34 -8.12 20.47 6.22
C LEU A 34 -9.33 21.17 5.54
N ASN A 35 -10.05 20.49 4.63
CA ASN A 35 -11.17 21.07 3.89
C ASN A 35 -12.25 20.01 3.56
N SER A 36 -13.33 19.98 4.35
CA SER A 36 -14.39 18.95 4.29
C SER A 36 -15.02 18.74 2.90
N PHE A 37 -15.07 19.77 2.07
CA PHE A 37 -15.59 19.68 0.70
C PHE A 37 -14.68 18.88 -0.24
N SER A 38 -13.36 19.03 -0.12
CA SER A 38 -12.38 18.30 -0.93
C SER A 38 -12.34 16.82 -0.55
N TYR A 39 -12.48 16.50 0.74
CA TYR A 39 -12.49 15.13 1.23
C TYR A 39 -13.73 14.35 0.75
N LEU A 40 -14.91 14.97 0.82
CA LEU A 40 -16.14 14.37 0.32
C LEU A 40 -16.07 14.08 -1.19
N LEU A 41 -15.49 15.00 -1.97
CA LEU A 41 -15.30 14.81 -3.41
C LEU A 41 -14.35 13.65 -3.71
N ILE A 42 -13.25 13.50 -2.96
CA ILE A 42 -12.33 12.36 -3.09
C ILE A 42 -13.04 11.04 -2.80
N ILE A 43 -13.88 10.98 -1.76
CA ILE A 43 -14.66 9.77 -1.42
C ILE A 43 -15.64 9.43 -2.54
N ILE A 44 -16.35 10.43 -3.08
CA ILE A 44 -17.32 10.22 -4.17
C ILE A 44 -16.59 9.67 -5.41
N ILE A 45 -15.51 10.32 -5.83
CA ILE A 45 -14.70 9.88 -6.98
C ILE A 45 -14.15 8.47 -6.74
N PHE A 46 -13.66 8.17 -5.54
CA PHE A 46 -13.17 6.83 -5.22
C PHE A 46 -14.28 5.78 -5.36
N LYS A 47 -15.48 6.05 -4.85
CA LYS A 47 -16.64 5.14 -4.96
C LYS A 47 -17.09 4.94 -6.40
N GLU A 48 -17.07 5.98 -7.22
CA GLU A 48 -17.38 5.89 -8.65
C GLU A 48 -16.39 4.97 -9.36
N ILE A 49 -15.08 5.18 -9.16
CA ILE A 49 -14.05 4.33 -9.78
C ILE A 49 -14.14 2.89 -9.24
N GLN A 50 -14.39 2.72 -7.94
CA GLN A 50 -14.53 1.40 -7.31
C GLN A 50 -15.69 0.60 -7.92
N SER A 51 -16.72 1.25 -8.48
CA SER A 51 -17.84 0.57 -9.14
C SER A 51 -17.46 -0.15 -10.44
N GLU A 52 -16.30 0.17 -11.03
CA GLU A 52 -15.77 -0.52 -12.21
C GLU A 52 -15.08 -1.85 -11.87
N PHE A 53 -14.94 -2.15 -10.57
CA PHE A 53 -14.37 -3.38 -10.06
C PHE A 53 -15.45 -4.29 -9.54
N PHE A 54 -15.32 -5.58 -9.85
CA PHE A 54 -16.22 -6.60 -9.35
C PHE A 54 -15.49 -7.67 -8.55
N PRO A 55 -16.19 -8.40 -7.66
CA PRO A 55 -15.57 -9.37 -6.78
C PRO A 55 -14.85 -10.50 -7.53
N PHE A 56 -13.63 -10.81 -7.09
CA PHE A 56 -12.97 -12.08 -7.36
C PHE A 56 -13.28 -13.04 -6.21
N ILE A 57 -13.94 -14.14 -6.53
CA ILE A 57 -14.53 -15.09 -5.57
C ILE A 57 -13.90 -16.47 -5.71
N ILE A 58 -13.54 -17.06 -4.57
CA ILE A 58 -13.11 -18.46 -4.46
C ILE A 58 -13.89 -19.08 -3.31
N GLU A 59 -14.53 -20.22 -3.56
CA GLU A 59 -15.31 -20.95 -2.53
C GLU A 59 -16.29 -20.05 -1.76
N ASP A 60 -17.03 -19.21 -2.51
CA ASP A 60 -17.99 -18.22 -2.02
C ASP A 60 -17.44 -17.11 -1.11
N GLN A 61 -16.11 -17.01 -1.00
CA GLN A 61 -15.42 -15.91 -0.33
C GLN A 61 -14.88 -14.89 -1.33
N VAL A 62 -15.09 -13.60 -1.04
CA VAL A 62 -14.44 -12.52 -1.80
C VAL A 62 -12.98 -12.43 -1.39
N VAL A 63 -12.09 -12.81 -2.29
CA VAL A 63 -10.63 -12.77 -2.08
C VAL A 63 -10.00 -11.53 -2.70
N GLY A 64 -10.69 -10.88 -3.63
CA GLY A 64 -10.23 -9.65 -4.25
C GLY A 64 -11.26 -8.97 -5.14
N TYR A 65 -10.78 -8.05 -5.98
CA TYR A 65 -11.61 -7.24 -6.87
C TYR A 65 -10.89 -6.99 -8.19
N THR A 66 -11.55 -7.24 -9.30
CA THR A 66 -10.96 -7.15 -10.64
C THR A 66 -11.67 -6.09 -11.46
N HIS A 67 -10.91 -5.25 -12.16
CA HIS A 67 -11.44 -4.24 -13.05
C HIS A 67 -12.08 -4.88 -14.29
N ASN A 68 -13.21 -4.35 -14.76
CA ASN A 68 -13.94 -4.90 -15.92
C ASN A 68 -13.10 -5.08 -17.20
N ARG A 69 -12.31 -4.07 -17.57
CA ARG A 69 -11.40 -4.09 -18.73
C ARG A 69 -10.26 -5.08 -18.54
N PHE A 70 -9.63 -5.13 -17.36
CA PHE A 70 -8.59 -6.11 -17.11
C PHE A 70 -9.11 -7.55 -17.20
N ALA A 71 -10.31 -7.80 -16.64
CA ALA A 71 -10.95 -9.10 -16.73
C ALA A 71 -11.25 -9.57 -18.17
N SER A 72 -11.37 -8.64 -19.14
CA SER A 72 -11.52 -9.03 -20.55
C SER A 72 -10.34 -9.83 -21.09
N HIS A 73 -9.12 -9.57 -20.59
CA HIS A 73 -7.92 -10.34 -20.92
C HIS A 73 -7.89 -11.72 -20.25
N LEU A 74 -8.69 -11.92 -19.19
CA LEU A 74 -8.80 -13.20 -18.51
C LEU A 74 -9.81 -14.13 -19.19
N ARG A 75 -10.73 -13.60 -19.99
CA ARG A 75 -11.78 -14.39 -20.67
C ARG A 75 -11.25 -15.44 -21.65
N LYS A 76 -10.03 -15.26 -22.18
CA LYS A 76 -9.38 -16.25 -23.05
C LYS A 76 -8.86 -17.49 -22.29
N TYR A 77 -8.80 -17.42 -20.96
CA TYR A 77 -8.40 -18.51 -20.07
C TYR A 77 -9.63 -19.04 -19.32
N ASP A 78 -10.68 -19.43 -20.05
CA ASP A 78 -11.97 -19.87 -19.50
C ASP A 78 -11.91 -21.23 -18.79
N ASP A 79 -10.82 -21.97 -18.99
CA ASP A 79 -10.45 -23.15 -18.23
C ASP A 79 -9.90 -22.80 -16.84
N VAL A 80 -9.43 -21.56 -16.62
CA VAL A 80 -8.90 -21.07 -15.34
C VAL A 80 -9.87 -20.11 -14.64
N PHE A 81 -10.40 -19.13 -15.36
CA PHE A 81 -11.24 -18.06 -14.83
C PHE A 81 -12.65 -18.09 -15.40
N ILE A 82 -13.64 -18.23 -14.53
CA ILE A 82 -15.06 -18.22 -14.90
C ILE A 82 -15.62 -16.82 -14.64
N TYR A 83 -15.94 -16.11 -15.71
CA TYR A 83 -16.66 -14.85 -15.66
C TYR A 83 -18.17 -15.11 -15.58
N SER A 84 -18.87 -14.39 -14.71
CA SER A 84 -20.32 -14.55 -14.57
C SER A 84 -21.01 -13.20 -14.40
N GLU A 85 -21.88 -12.87 -15.35
CA GLU A 85 -22.77 -11.70 -15.28
C GLU A 85 -23.98 -12.04 -14.42
N ASN A 86 -24.30 -11.16 -13.47
CA ASN A 86 -25.41 -11.36 -12.58
C ASN A 86 -26.26 -10.08 -12.57
N ASN A 87 -27.39 -10.11 -13.29
CA ASN A 87 -28.26 -8.96 -13.52
C ASN A 87 -29.00 -8.43 -12.25
N GLY A 88 -28.70 -8.97 -11.06
CA GLY A 88 -29.37 -8.62 -9.81
C GLY A 88 -28.48 -8.42 -8.57
N GLY A 89 -27.16 -8.54 -8.67
CA GLY A 89 -26.24 -8.29 -7.55
C GLY A 89 -25.70 -6.85 -7.53
N ARG A 90 -25.28 -6.35 -6.35
CA ARG A 90 -24.69 -4.99 -6.18
C ARG A 90 -23.56 -4.67 -7.17
N PHE A 91 -22.85 -5.69 -7.66
CA PHE A 91 -21.69 -5.55 -8.55
C PHE A 91 -21.92 -5.99 -10.00
N GLY A 92 -23.12 -6.45 -10.38
CA GLY A 92 -23.48 -6.83 -11.76
C GLY A 92 -22.69 -7.99 -12.40
N SER A 93 -21.49 -8.32 -11.92
CA SER A 93 -20.59 -9.35 -12.44
C SER A 93 -19.66 -9.86 -11.34
N HIS A 94 -18.99 -10.99 -11.56
CA HIS A 94 -17.96 -11.53 -10.68
C HIS A 94 -16.97 -12.43 -11.44
N LEU A 95 -15.74 -12.53 -10.94
CA LEU A 95 -14.73 -13.50 -11.39
C LEU A 95 -14.74 -14.67 -10.42
N LYS A 96 -14.71 -15.90 -10.92
CA LYS A 96 -14.45 -17.10 -10.11
C LYS A 96 -13.24 -17.84 -10.64
N LEU A 97 -12.54 -18.53 -9.77
CA LEU A 97 -11.59 -19.55 -10.19
C LEU A 97 -12.34 -20.82 -10.59
N ASN A 98 -11.89 -21.52 -11.63
CA ASN A 98 -12.54 -22.74 -12.09
C ASN A 98 -12.55 -23.79 -10.98
N SER A 99 -13.73 -24.33 -10.68
CA SER A 99 -13.94 -25.29 -9.60
C SER A 99 -13.23 -26.63 -9.83
N LYS A 100 -12.71 -26.88 -11.04
CA LYS A 100 -11.82 -28.02 -11.33
C LYS A 100 -10.46 -27.91 -10.64
N LEU A 101 -9.98 -26.70 -10.34
CA LEU A 101 -8.70 -26.47 -9.65
C LEU A 101 -8.89 -26.66 -8.13
N LYS A 102 -8.48 -27.83 -7.62
CA LYS A 102 -8.85 -28.28 -6.27
C LYS A 102 -7.86 -27.89 -5.19
N THR A 103 -6.57 -27.83 -5.52
CA THR A 103 -5.51 -27.64 -4.52
C THR A 103 -4.85 -26.27 -4.64
N ALA A 104 -4.31 -25.75 -3.54
CA ALA A 104 -3.59 -24.48 -3.54
C ALA A 104 -2.39 -24.49 -4.51
N ASP A 105 -1.66 -25.61 -4.59
CA ASP A 105 -0.51 -25.77 -5.49
C ASP A 105 -0.92 -25.79 -6.95
N GLU A 106 -1.99 -26.52 -7.29
CA GLU A 106 -2.54 -26.54 -8.65
C GLU A 106 -3.01 -25.15 -9.09
N ARG A 107 -3.76 -24.46 -8.22
CA ARG A 107 -4.22 -23.08 -8.46
C ARG A 107 -3.04 -22.13 -8.65
N THR A 108 -2.01 -22.23 -7.80
CA THR A 108 -0.78 -21.42 -7.88
C THR A 108 -0.08 -21.62 -9.21
N ARG A 109 0.12 -22.88 -9.64
CA ARG A 109 0.79 -23.21 -10.90
C ARG A 109 -0.01 -22.70 -12.10
N VAL A 110 -1.29 -23.07 -12.19
CA VAL A 110 -2.14 -22.76 -13.36
C VAL A 110 -2.38 -21.25 -13.48
N VAL A 111 -2.68 -20.57 -12.37
CA VAL A 111 -2.81 -19.10 -12.39
C VAL A 111 -1.45 -18.47 -12.72
N GLY A 112 -0.35 -18.99 -12.17
CA GLY A 112 1.00 -18.52 -12.47
C GLY A 112 1.36 -18.58 -13.96
N GLU A 113 0.95 -19.63 -14.67
CA GLU A 113 1.10 -19.75 -16.13
C GLU A 113 0.35 -18.63 -16.86
N VAL A 114 -0.89 -18.32 -16.44
CA VAL A 114 -1.65 -17.19 -16.99
C VAL A 114 -0.98 -15.85 -16.69
N ILE A 115 -0.53 -15.62 -15.45
CA ILE A 115 0.15 -14.37 -15.07
C ILE A 115 1.43 -14.17 -15.88
N LYS A 116 2.19 -15.24 -16.14
CA LYS A 116 3.38 -15.17 -16.98
C LYS A 116 3.05 -14.66 -18.38
N CYS A 117 2.02 -15.21 -19.04
CA CYS A 117 1.59 -14.75 -20.35
C CYS A 117 1.11 -13.28 -20.31
N LEU A 118 0.37 -12.88 -19.27
CA LEU A 118 -0.06 -11.48 -19.11
C LEU A 118 1.12 -10.53 -18.85
N GLY A 119 2.19 -11.01 -18.21
CA GLY A 119 3.44 -10.27 -18.03
C GLY A 119 4.20 -10.09 -19.34
N GLU A 120 4.27 -11.12 -20.18
CA GLU A 120 4.86 -11.07 -21.53
C GLU A 120 4.09 -10.14 -22.49
N GLU A 121 2.79 -9.93 -22.24
CA GLU A 121 1.92 -8.99 -22.96
C GLU A 121 1.96 -7.55 -22.37
N ASP A 122 2.85 -7.27 -21.42
CA ASP A 122 2.96 -5.99 -20.68
C ASP A 122 1.66 -5.56 -19.95
N LEU A 123 0.71 -6.48 -19.75
CA LEU A 123 -0.53 -6.22 -19.02
C LEU A 123 -0.31 -6.23 -17.49
N ILE A 124 0.65 -7.03 -17.03
CA ILE A 124 1.12 -7.07 -15.63
C ILE A 124 2.63 -6.81 -15.63
N PRO A 125 3.07 -5.54 -15.67
CA PRO A 125 4.48 -5.20 -15.69
C PRO A 125 5.13 -5.44 -14.33
N GLY A 126 6.46 -5.63 -14.34
CA GLY A 126 7.27 -5.62 -13.12
C GLY A 126 7.16 -6.89 -12.27
N ILE A 127 7.07 -8.06 -12.91
CA ILE A 127 7.15 -9.40 -12.30
C ILE A 127 8.38 -9.47 -11.38
N ARG A 128 8.21 -10.06 -10.20
CA ARG A 128 9.23 -10.07 -9.13
C ARG A 128 9.68 -11.47 -8.73
N ASN A 129 9.00 -12.52 -9.21
CA ASN A 129 9.20 -13.90 -8.75
C ASN A 129 9.00 -14.04 -7.24
N GLU A 130 8.02 -13.31 -6.71
CA GLU A 130 7.68 -13.28 -5.30
C GLU A 130 6.20 -13.56 -5.15
N LEU A 131 5.87 -14.57 -4.35
CA LEU A 131 4.50 -15.03 -4.20
C LEU A 131 3.83 -14.45 -2.96
N TYR A 132 2.69 -13.81 -3.16
CA TYR A 132 1.80 -13.34 -2.10
C TYR A 132 0.66 -14.34 -1.86
N PRO A 133 0.24 -14.54 -0.61
CA PRO A 133 -0.86 -15.43 -0.30
C PRO A 133 -2.21 -14.82 -0.69
N VAL A 134 -3.05 -15.58 -1.42
CA VAL A 134 -4.44 -15.19 -1.68
C VAL A 134 -5.32 -15.76 -0.58
N THR A 135 -5.88 -14.86 0.23
CA THR A 135 -6.70 -15.15 1.40
C THR A 135 -7.91 -14.21 1.41
N SER A 136 -8.98 -14.57 2.12
CA SER A 136 -10.09 -13.64 2.34
C SER A 136 -9.76 -12.59 3.42
N THR A 137 -8.94 -13.01 4.39
CA THR A 137 -8.63 -12.27 5.62
C THR A 137 -7.27 -12.68 6.16
N PHE A 138 -6.63 -11.84 6.97
CA PHE A 138 -5.33 -12.18 7.53
C PHE A 138 -5.43 -13.41 8.44
N GLY A 139 -4.55 -14.39 8.23
CA GLY A 139 -4.54 -15.64 8.99
C GLY A 139 -5.64 -16.66 8.60
N SER A 140 -6.51 -16.35 7.63
CA SER A 140 -7.39 -17.35 7.04
C SER A 140 -6.62 -18.36 6.18
N PRO A 141 -7.20 -19.54 5.89
CA PRO A 141 -6.59 -20.50 4.97
C PRO A 141 -6.23 -19.87 3.63
N ILE A 142 -5.04 -20.21 3.14
CA ILE A 142 -4.52 -19.72 1.86
C ILE A 142 -5.18 -20.52 0.73
N PHE A 143 -5.89 -19.82 -0.16
CA PHE A 143 -6.54 -20.46 -1.31
C PHE A 143 -5.54 -20.90 -2.36
N PHE A 144 -4.53 -20.04 -2.62
CA PHE A 144 -3.37 -20.25 -3.49
C PHE A 144 -2.39 -19.08 -3.31
N SER A 145 -1.27 -19.10 -4.03
CA SER A 145 -0.30 -18.03 -4.05
C SER A 145 -0.25 -17.34 -5.42
N LEU A 146 -0.12 -16.02 -5.42
CA LEU A 146 -0.15 -15.19 -6.63
C LEU A 146 1.13 -14.34 -6.72
N GLU A 147 1.67 -14.21 -7.93
CA GLU A 147 2.79 -13.29 -8.20
C GLU A 147 2.47 -11.86 -7.71
N ARG A 148 3.40 -11.28 -6.95
CA ARG A 148 3.28 -9.98 -6.29
C ARG A 148 2.87 -8.87 -7.24
N ALA A 149 3.40 -8.86 -8.47
CA ALA A 149 3.03 -7.86 -9.47
C ALA A 149 1.54 -7.95 -9.90
N ALA A 150 0.93 -9.14 -9.83
CA ALA A 150 -0.47 -9.37 -10.18
C ALA A 150 -1.44 -9.05 -9.03
N ALA A 151 -0.96 -9.02 -7.78
CA ALA A 151 -1.79 -8.74 -6.60
C ALA A 151 -2.77 -7.56 -6.76
N PRO A 152 -2.35 -6.36 -7.23
CA PRO A 152 -3.27 -5.23 -7.35
C PRO A 152 -4.24 -5.38 -8.53
N TYR A 153 -3.94 -6.17 -9.57
CA TYR A 153 -4.86 -6.41 -10.68
C TYR A 153 -6.00 -7.37 -10.32
N PHE A 154 -5.71 -8.30 -9.41
CA PHE A 154 -6.72 -9.18 -8.81
C PHE A 154 -7.36 -8.57 -7.55
N GLY A 155 -6.90 -7.39 -7.12
CA GLY A 155 -7.40 -6.68 -5.95
C GLY A 155 -7.37 -7.50 -4.67
N ILE A 156 -6.40 -8.42 -4.56
CA ILE A 156 -6.25 -9.22 -3.35
C ILE A 156 -5.77 -8.34 -2.19
N LYS A 157 -6.01 -8.78 -0.96
CA LYS A 157 -5.33 -8.15 0.18
C LYS A 157 -3.84 -8.45 0.11
N ALA A 158 -3.03 -7.40 0.24
CA ALA A 158 -1.58 -7.51 0.34
C ALA A 158 -1.14 -7.11 1.74
N TYR A 159 -0.24 -7.88 2.33
CA TYR A 159 0.29 -7.64 3.66
C TYR A 159 1.76 -7.20 3.57
N GLY A 160 2.20 -6.38 4.52
CA GLY A 160 3.58 -5.95 4.63
C GLY A 160 3.97 -5.69 6.08
N VAL A 161 5.28 -5.66 6.35
CA VAL A 161 5.84 -5.29 7.65
C VAL A 161 6.66 -4.02 7.48
N HIS A 162 6.44 -3.04 8.35
CA HIS A 162 7.11 -1.75 8.28
C HIS A 162 7.62 -1.40 9.67
N MET A 163 8.89 -1.00 9.80
CA MET A 163 9.49 -0.69 11.08
C MET A 163 9.99 0.75 11.17
N ASN A 164 9.56 1.44 12.22
CA ASN A 164 10.18 2.69 12.67
C ASN A 164 11.42 2.35 13.51
N GLY A 165 12.60 2.41 12.89
CA GLY A 165 13.87 2.35 13.60
C GLY A 165 14.24 3.74 14.14
N TYR A 166 14.25 3.90 15.46
CA TYR A 166 14.49 5.19 16.09
C TYR A 166 15.59 5.13 17.15
N VAL A 167 16.23 6.28 17.36
CA VAL A 167 17.20 6.52 18.42
C VAL A 167 16.65 7.63 19.31
N GLU A 168 16.97 7.61 20.60
CA GLU A 168 16.64 8.69 21.53
C GLU A 168 17.93 9.25 22.10
N LYS A 169 18.16 10.55 21.93
CA LYS A 169 19.35 11.28 22.44
C LYS A 169 18.86 12.52 23.17
N ASP A 170 19.33 12.73 24.40
CA ASP A 170 18.98 13.90 25.22
C ASP A 170 17.46 14.15 25.33
N GLY A 171 16.68 13.07 25.43
CA GLY A 171 15.20 13.12 25.50
C GLY A 171 14.49 13.39 24.16
N GLN A 172 15.23 13.54 23.06
CA GLN A 172 14.69 13.75 21.72
C GLN A 172 14.78 12.46 20.88
N LYS A 173 13.69 12.13 20.17
CA LYS A 173 13.65 10.99 19.23
C LYS A 173 14.07 11.40 17.83
N PHE A 174 14.82 10.52 17.19
CA PHE A 174 15.28 10.60 15.81
C PHE A 174 14.89 9.32 15.07
N LEU A 175 14.42 9.44 13.83
CA LEU A 175 14.12 8.29 12.97
C LEU A 175 15.26 8.09 11.98
N TRP A 176 15.68 6.84 11.79
CA TRP A 176 16.45 6.45 10.63
C TRP A 176 15.54 6.36 9.42
N ILE A 177 15.86 7.12 8.38
CA ILE A 177 15.13 7.21 7.12
C ILE A 177 16.04 6.67 6.01
N GLY A 178 15.56 5.69 5.26
CA GLY A 178 16.22 5.19 4.07
C GLY A 178 15.88 6.04 2.84
N LYS A 179 16.79 6.13 1.88
CA LYS A 179 16.48 6.62 0.53
C LYS A 179 16.56 5.43 -0.43
N ARG A 180 15.49 5.16 -1.16
CA ARG A 180 15.40 4.01 -2.08
C ARG A 180 16.38 4.19 -3.23
N THR A 181 16.98 3.09 -3.71
CA THR A 181 17.80 3.17 -4.93
C THR A 181 16.98 3.58 -6.15
N GLN A 182 17.67 4.15 -7.14
CA GLN A 182 17.05 4.57 -8.41
C GLN A 182 16.57 3.39 -9.27
N VAL A 183 17.09 2.18 -9.00
CA VAL A 183 16.78 0.97 -9.76
C VAL A 183 15.55 0.23 -9.24
N LYS A 184 14.95 0.66 -8.13
CA LYS A 184 13.75 0.04 -7.58
C LYS A 184 12.58 0.14 -8.57
N PRO A 185 11.84 -0.96 -8.83
CA PRO A 185 10.71 -0.95 -9.77
C PRO A 185 9.57 0.01 -9.37
N THR A 186 9.44 0.29 -8.07
CA THR A 186 8.44 1.21 -7.54
C THR A 186 9.08 2.26 -6.65
N TYR A 187 8.66 3.51 -6.85
CA TYR A 187 9.09 4.67 -6.06
C TYR A 187 10.62 4.82 -5.98
N PRO A 188 11.35 4.81 -7.12
CA PRO A 188 12.80 4.97 -7.12
C PRO A 188 13.20 6.34 -6.54
N GLY A 189 14.26 6.37 -5.73
CA GLY A 189 14.81 7.62 -5.16
C GLY A 189 14.01 8.27 -4.03
N MET A 190 12.80 7.79 -3.72
CA MET A 190 11.97 8.34 -2.64
C MET A 190 12.51 7.96 -1.25
N LEU A 191 12.16 8.75 -0.24
CA LEU A 191 12.42 8.42 1.17
C LEU A 191 11.51 7.26 1.62
N ASP A 192 12.05 6.37 2.45
CA ASP A 192 11.42 5.15 2.95
C ASP A 192 11.71 4.98 4.45
N HIS A 193 11.12 3.96 5.08
CA HIS A 193 11.51 3.56 6.42
C HIS A 193 12.95 3.05 6.47
N LEU A 194 13.44 2.82 7.67
CA LEU A 194 14.66 2.05 7.87
C LEU A 194 14.53 0.62 7.33
N VAL A 195 13.39 -0.03 7.58
CA VAL A 195 13.08 -1.39 7.12
C VAL A 195 11.61 -1.50 6.72
N ALA A 196 11.31 -1.99 5.52
CA ALA A 196 9.94 -2.25 5.05
C ALA A 196 9.84 -3.30 3.94
N GLY A 197 9.24 -4.45 4.26
CA GLY A 197 9.07 -5.58 3.33
C GLY A 197 7.61 -5.90 3.01
N GLY A 198 7.37 -6.47 1.83
CA GLY A 198 6.14 -7.23 1.58
C GLY A 198 6.10 -8.46 2.49
N LEU A 199 4.91 -9.01 2.77
CA LEU A 199 4.78 -10.26 3.51
C LEU A 199 4.55 -11.41 2.52
N PRO A 200 5.60 -12.15 2.12
CA PRO A 200 5.46 -13.24 1.17
C PRO A 200 4.74 -14.43 1.80
N HIS A 201 4.35 -15.37 0.95
CA HIS A 201 3.78 -16.64 1.38
C HIS A 201 4.74 -17.41 2.30
N GLY A 202 4.21 -17.96 3.40
CA GLY A 202 4.94 -18.92 4.24
C GLY A 202 5.86 -18.33 5.32
N ILE A 203 5.89 -17.00 5.50
CA ILE A 203 6.67 -16.34 6.57
C ILE A 203 5.77 -15.60 7.56
N ALA A 204 6.06 -15.72 8.85
CA ALA A 204 5.38 -14.94 9.90
C ALA A 204 5.90 -13.50 9.93
N CYS A 205 5.04 -12.52 10.29
CA CYS A 205 5.43 -11.10 10.33
C CYS A 205 6.69 -10.82 11.15
N GLY A 206 6.83 -11.47 12.31
CA GLY A 206 8.01 -11.33 13.18
C GLY A 206 9.31 -11.83 12.55
N GLU A 207 9.27 -12.98 11.87
CA GLU A 207 10.45 -13.49 11.16
C GLU A 207 10.75 -12.67 9.91
N ASN A 208 9.72 -12.20 9.20
CA ASN A 208 9.89 -11.34 8.04
C ASN A 208 10.57 -10.03 8.45
N ILE A 209 10.13 -9.37 9.53
CA ILE A 209 10.79 -8.13 9.95
C ILE A 209 12.25 -8.35 10.39
N ILE A 210 12.58 -9.51 10.96
CA ILE A 210 13.97 -9.87 11.30
C ILE A 210 14.82 -10.08 10.04
N LYS A 211 14.29 -10.77 9.03
CA LYS A 211 14.94 -10.95 7.72
C LYS A 211 15.21 -9.60 7.05
N GLU A 212 14.18 -8.78 6.90
CA GLU A 212 14.27 -7.46 6.24
C GLU A 212 15.21 -6.50 7.02
N CYS A 213 15.28 -6.63 8.34
CA CYS A 213 16.24 -5.89 9.18
C CYS A 213 17.70 -6.15 8.79
N GLU A 214 18.04 -7.41 8.51
CA GLU A 214 19.39 -7.80 8.11
C GLU A 214 19.69 -7.36 6.68
N GLU A 215 18.79 -7.63 5.73
CA GLU A 215 18.97 -7.36 4.30
C GLU A 215 19.01 -5.85 3.98
N GLU A 216 18.01 -5.08 4.43
CA GLU A 216 17.89 -3.68 4.04
C GLU A 216 18.82 -2.77 4.85
N ALA A 217 19.03 -3.08 6.14
CA ALA A 217 19.68 -2.14 7.08
C ALA A 217 20.86 -2.73 7.87
N GLY A 218 21.21 -4.00 7.69
CA GLY A 218 22.32 -4.64 8.39
C GLY A 218 22.11 -4.71 9.90
N ILE A 219 20.86 -4.77 10.36
CA ILE A 219 20.50 -4.88 11.77
C ILE A 219 20.56 -6.36 12.16
N PRO A 220 21.52 -6.78 13.01
CA PRO A 220 21.66 -8.18 13.37
C PRO A 220 20.47 -8.66 14.22
N ARG A 221 20.20 -9.97 14.19
CA ARG A 221 19.13 -10.62 14.99
C ARG A 221 19.20 -10.29 16.49
N SER A 222 20.41 -10.09 17.04
CA SER A 222 20.62 -9.67 18.43
C SER A 222 19.98 -8.32 18.77
N ILE A 223 19.79 -7.45 17.77
CA ILE A 223 19.11 -6.16 17.87
C ILE A 223 17.65 -6.28 17.41
N SER A 224 17.40 -6.87 16.23
CA SER A 224 16.06 -6.89 15.62
C SER A 224 15.02 -7.73 16.37
N ASN A 225 15.44 -8.71 17.17
CA ASN A 225 14.55 -9.44 18.09
C ASN A 225 13.85 -8.55 19.13
N ARG A 226 14.29 -7.30 19.30
CA ARG A 226 13.65 -6.31 20.20
C ARG A 226 12.56 -5.50 19.51
N ALA A 227 12.35 -5.67 18.21
CA ALA A 227 11.31 -4.98 17.47
C ALA A 227 9.93 -5.34 18.04
N ARG A 228 9.11 -4.34 18.33
CA ARG A 228 7.80 -4.54 18.95
C ARG A 228 6.69 -4.27 17.94
N PRO A 229 5.70 -5.17 17.77
CA PRO A 229 4.51 -4.83 17.02
C PRO A 229 3.73 -3.73 17.76
N VAL A 230 3.29 -2.71 17.03
CA VAL A 230 2.65 -1.51 17.61
C VAL A 230 1.32 -1.14 16.95
N GLY A 231 0.84 -1.98 16.02
CA GLY A 231 -0.43 -1.81 15.33
C GLY A 231 -0.33 -2.18 13.86
N ALA A 232 -1.29 -1.71 13.07
CA ALA A 232 -1.26 -1.86 11.62
C ALA A 232 -1.96 -0.67 10.95
N VAL A 233 -1.45 -0.22 9.81
CA VAL A 233 -2.12 0.76 8.93
C VAL A 233 -2.78 0.02 7.79
N SER A 234 -4.00 0.42 7.40
CA SER A 234 -4.68 -0.13 6.22
C SER A 234 -5.12 0.98 5.28
N TYR A 235 -4.98 0.73 3.99
CA TYR A 235 -5.44 1.67 2.97
C TYR A 235 -5.86 0.96 1.69
N MET A 236 -6.56 1.71 0.86
CA MET A 236 -6.99 1.28 -0.45
C MET A 236 -6.57 2.34 -1.48
N ASP A 237 -6.06 1.87 -2.62
CA ASP A 237 -5.73 2.75 -3.75
C ASP A 237 -6.26 2.16 -5.05
N ILE A 238 -6.67 3.03 -5.97
CA ILE A 238 -7.02 2.61 -7.32
C ILE A 238 -6.19 3.43 -8.31
N ASN A 239 -5.43 2.71 -9.13
CA ASN A 239 -4.64 3.27 -10.21
C ASN A 239 -4.90 2.51 -11.51
N GLY A 240 -5.58 3.15 -12.45
CA GLY A 240 -6.02 2.52 -13.70
C GLY A 240 -6.87 1.27 -13.40
N PHE A 241 -6.40 0.12 -13.90
CA PHE A 241 -7.09 -1.16 -13.73
C PHE A 241 -6.71 -1.93 -12.45
N SER A 242 -5.89 -1.32 -11.61
CA SER A 242 -5.36 -1.95 -10.40
C SER A 242 -6.02 -1.38 -9.15
N TYR A 243 -6.33 -2.26 -8.21
CA TYR A 243 -6.92 -1.96 -6.91
C TYR A 243 -6.03 -2.51 -5.80
N LYS A 244 -5.28 -1.64 -5.14
CA LYS A 244 -4.46 -2.00 -3.97
C LYS A 244 -5.32 -2.02 -2.71
N ARG A 245 -5.14 -3.06 -1.91
CA ARG A 245 -5.80 -3.26 -0.62
C ARG A 245 -4.74 -3.72 0.37
N ASP A 246 -3.99 -2.77 0.90
CA ASP A 246 -2.77 -3.05 1.63
C ASP A 246 -3.02 -2.93 3.15
N VAL A 247 -2.47 -3.88 3.91
CA VAL A 247 -2.39 -3.84 5.36
C VAL A 247 -0.91 -3.93 5.76
N LEU A 248 -0.44 -2.91 6.46
CA LEU A 248 0.95 -2.77 6.88
C LEU A 248 1.05 -2.97 8.39
N PHE A 249 1.65 -4.07 8.83
CA PHE A 249 1.93 -4.31 10.24
C PHE A 249 3.09 -3.43 10.68
N CYS A 250 2.82 -2.57 11.65
CA CYS A 250 3.76 -1.59 12.15
C CYS A 250 4.60 -2.18 13.29
N TYR A 251 5.90 -1.95 13.22
CA TYR A 251 6.86 -2.28 14.26
C TYR A 251 7.63 -1.03 14.69
N ASP A 252 8.04 -0.98 15.95
CA ASP A 252 8.98 0.00 16.44
C ASP A 252 10.22 -0.70 17.00
N LEU A 253 11.40 -0.14 16.74
CA LEU A 253 12.66 -0.63 17.27
C LEU A 253 13.51 0.55 17.75
N LYS A 254 13.73 0.64 19.07
CA LYS A 254 14.72 1.55 19.65
C LYS A 254 16.12 0.97 19.40
N LEU A 255 16.89 1.64 18.57
CA LEU A 255 18.26 1.26 18.21
C LEU A 255 19.28 1.83 19.21
N PRO A 256 20.43 1.15 19.39
CA PRO A 256 21.58 1.74 20.08
C PRO A 256 21.98 3.09 19.46
N GLU A 257 22.44 4.02 20.28
CA GLU A 257 22.76 5.38 19.82
C GLU A 257 23.93 5.46 18.83
N ASP A 258 24.82 4.47 18.89
CA ASP A 258 26.00 4.25 18.08
C ASP A 258 25.74 3.34 16.86
N PHE A 259 24.53 2.78 16.74
CA PHE A 259 24.18 1.96 15.59
C PHE A 259 24.04 2.81 14.33
N VAL A 260 24.73 2.39 13.26
CA VAL A 260 24.64 2.97 11.93
C VAL A 260 24.18 1.89 10.95
N PRO A 261 23.02 2.05 10.30
CA PRO A 261 22.52 1.07 9.34
C PRO A 261 23.42 0.98 8.12
N LYS A 262 23.47 -0.22 7.52
CA LYS A 262 24.25 -0.52 6.33
C LYS A 262 23.40 -1.35 5.38
N ASN A 263 23.25 -0.86 4.15
CA ASN A 263 22.60 -1.60 3.08
C ASN A 263 23.39 -2.90 2.80
N GLN A 264 22.72 -4.06 2.81
CA GLN A 264 23.34 -5.35 2.49
C GLN A 264 22.90 -5.91 1.13
N ASP A 265 21.73 -5.54 0.61
CA ASP A 265 21.09 -6.17 -0.54
C ASP A 265 21.04 -5.28 -1.81
N GLY A 266 21.44 -4.01 -1.70
CA GLY A 266 21.42 -3.06 -2.81
C GLY A 266 20.10 -2.29 -2.97
N GLU A 267 19.17 -2.42 -2.02
CA GLU A 267 17.83 -1.82 -2.13
C GLU A 267 17.76 -0.37 -1.63
N VAL A 268 18.73 0.05 -0.80
CA VAL A 268 18.81 1.39 -0.20
C VAL A 268 20.03 2.19 -0.69
N GLU A 269 19.82 3.39 -1.21
CA GLU A 269 20.89 4.29 -1.68
C GLU A 269 21.69 4.89 -0.51
N SER A 270 21.00 5.35 0.53
CA SER A 270 21.60 5.98 1.70
C SER A 270 20.65 6.00 2.89
N PHE A 271 21.20 6.22 4.09
CA PHE A 271 20.44 6.41 5.32
C PHE A 271 20.72 7.77 5.95
N GLN A 272 19.69 8.36 6.57
CA GLN A 272 19.81 9.59 7.34
C GLN A 272 19.09 9.47 8.67
N LEU A 273 19.73 9.94 9.74
CA LEU A 273 19.13 10.05 11.06
C LEU A 273 18.52 11.45 11.22
N ILE A 274 17.19 11.54 11.32
CA ILE A 274 16.46 12.81 11.24
C ILE A 274 15.61 13.01 12.51
N PRO A 275 15.60 14.19 13.14
CA PRO A 275 14.68 14.49 14.23
C PRO A 275 13.23 14.22 13.83
N VAL A 276 12.44 13.57 14.69
CA VAL A 276 11.05 13.20 14.37
C VAL A 276 10.21 14.41 13.94
N ALA A 277 10.40 15.56 14.60
CA ALA A 277 9.73 16.81 14.23
C ALA A 277 10.07 17.29 12.81
N HIS A 278 11.28 17.04 12.32
CA HIS A 278 11.66 17.36 10.94
C HIS A 278 11.03 16.37 9.96
N VAL A 279 11.01 15.08 10.27
CA VAL A 279 10.31 14.06 9.47
C VAL A 279 8.83 14.42 9.30
N ALA A 280 8.15 14.79 10.39
CA ALA A 280 6.76 15.25 10.36
C ALA A 280 6.57 16.48 9.44
N ASN A 281 7.51 17.44 9.47
CA ASN A 281 7.47 18.61 8.61
C ASN A 281 7.70 18.26 7.12
N VAL A 282 8.57 17.30 6.81
CA VAL A 282 8.79 16.82 5.44
C VAL A 282 7.52 16.18 4.89
N ILE A 283 6.90 15.27 5.66
CA ILE A 283 5.61 14.63 5.28
C ILE A 283 4.53 15.69 5.06
N ARG A 284 4.46 16.70 5.92
CA ARG A 284 3.43 17.75 5.84
C ARG A 284 3.58 18.68 4.63
N ARG A 285 4.81 18.89 4.13
CA ARG A 285 5.12 19.97 3.17
C ARG A 285 5.60 19.49 1.81
N THR A 286 5.87 18.20 1.64
CA THR A 286 6.51 17.65 0.45
C THR A 286 5.93 16.28 0.09
N GLU A 287 6.30 15.76 -1.07
CA GLU A 287 5.96 14.41 -1.53
C GLU A 287 7.22 13.52 -1.66
N PHE A 288 8.23 13.76 -0.81
CA PHE A 288 9.51 13.02 -0.90
C PHE A 288 9.44 11.59 -0.36
N PHE A 289 8.50 11.31 0.54
CA PHE A 289 8.31 9.97 1.08
C PHE A 289 7.49 9.10 0.14
N LYS A 290 7.91 7.83 0.04
CA LYS A 290 7.07 6.77 -0.51
C LYS A 290 5.72 6.80 0.24
N PRO A 291 4.59 6.79 -0.47
CA PRO A 291 3.30 7.22 0.10
C PRO A 291 2.86 6.44 1.33
N ASN A 292 2.97 5.12 1.25
CA ASN A 292 2.54 4.24 2.34
C ASN A 292 3.48 4.30 3.55
N CYS A 293 4.71 4.79 3.37
CA CYS A 293 5.63 5.01 4.48
C CYS A 293 5.23 6.23 5.30
N SER A 294 4.77 7.29 4.65
CA SER A 294 4.19 8.45 5.36
C SER A 294 3.07 8.02 6.30
N LEU A 295 2.21 7.07 5.91
CA LEU A 295 1.10 6.62 6.75
C LEU A 295 1.57 5.93 8.04
N VAL A 296 2.58 5.06 7.95
CA VAL A 296 3.16 4.37 9.11
C VAL A 296 3.94 5.34 10.01
N ILE A 297 4.62 6.33 9.42
CA ILE A 297 5.27 7.39 10.21
C ILE A 297 4.22 8.25 10.91
N ILE A 298 3.12 8.61 10.25
CA ILE A 298 2.02 9.36 10.91
C ILE A 298 1.44 8.54 12.08
N ASP A 299 1.25 7.23 11.92
CA ASP A 299 0.88 6.33 13.01
C ASP A 299 1.88 6.37 14.18
N PHE A 300 3.19 6.40 13.89
CA PHE A 300 4.24 6.63 14.90
C PHE A 300 4.08 7.99 15.59
N LEU A 301 3.81 9.07 14.84
CA LEU A 301 3.62 10.41 15.40
C LEU A 301 2.42 10.46 16.37
N PHE A 302 1.31 9.77 16.08
CA PHE A 302 0.20 9.61 17.02
C PHE A 302 0.63 8.88 18.29
N ARG A 303 1.21 7.68 18.14
CA ARG A 303 1.55 6.80 19.28
C ARG A 303 2.62 7.41 20.20
N HIS A 304 3.50 8.26 19.66
CA HIS A 304 4.58 8.92 20.40
C HIS A 304 4.27 10.36 20.81
N GLY A 305 3.03 10.84 20.63
CA GLY A 305 2.58 12.13 21.16
C GLY A 305 3.04 13.37 20.39
N TYR A 306 3.42 13.23 19.11
CA TYR A 306 3.74 14.35 18.22
C TYR A 306 2.51 14.94 17.53
N ILE A 307 1.42 14.19 17.47
CA ILE A 307 0.11 14.64 17.01
C ILE A 307 -0.84 14.60 18.21
N CYS A 308 -1.41 15.74 18.57
CA CYS A 308 -2.24 15.88 19.77
C CYS A 308 -3.73 16.06 19.43
N PRO A 309 -4.67 15.61 20.30
CA PRO A 309 -6.11 15.71 20.07
C PRO A 309 -6.64 17.12 19.78
N GLU A 310 -5.93 18.15 20.19
CA GLU A 310 -6.25 19.56 19.96
C GLU A 310 -6.02 20.01 18.51
N TYR A 311 -5.32 19.20 17.70
CA TYR A 311 -5.09 19.52 16.29
C TYR A 311 -6.36 19.31 15.46
N PHE A 312 -6.67 20.30 14.62
CA PHE A 312 -7.79 20.20 13.69
C PHE A 312 -7.65 18.97 12.79
N GLY A 313 -8.73 18.19 12.65
CA GLY A 313 -8.74 16.97 11.84
C GLY A 313 -8.09 15.73 12.49
N TYR A 314 -7.74 15.77 13.78
CA TYR A 314 -7.10 14.65 14.50
C TYR A 314 -7.84 13.32 14.32
N LEU A 315 -9.16 13.29 14.56
CA LEU A 315 -9.96 12.07 14.48
C LEU A 315 -10.11 11.56 13.04
N ASP A 316 -10.29 12.47 12.08
CA ASP A 316 -10.39 12.12 10.65
C ASP A 316 -9.08 11.50 10.14
N LEU A 317 -7.95 12.09 10.54
CA LEU A 317 -6.63 11.56 10.20
C LEU A 317 -6.39 10.20 10.86
N LEU A 318 -6.71 10.04 12.14
CA LEU A 318 -6.59 8.76 12.85
C LEU A 318 -7.44 7.67 12.19
N GLN A 319 -8.70 7.99 11.83
CA GLN A 319 -9.59 7.08 11.13
C GLN A 319 -9.05 6.72 9.74
N SER A 320 -8.47 7.70 9.02
CA SER A 320 -7.94 7.51 7.68
C SER A 320 -6.79 6.48 7.62
N LEU A 321 -6.01 6.35 8.70
CA LEU A 321 -4.97 5.33 8.84
C LEU A 321 -5.51 3.89 8.94
N ARG A 322 -6.84 3.73 9.06
CA ARG A 322 -7.57 2.45 9.11
C ARG A 322 -8.71 2.41 8.09
N SER A 323 -8.57 3.19 7.01
CA SER A 323 -9.61 3.32 5.99
C SER A 323 -9.75 2.08 5.11
N GLY A 324 -8.70 1.28 5.00
CA GLY A 324 -8.73 -0.03 4.35
C GLY A 324 -9.35 -1.11 5.23
N ASP A 325 -9.81 -2.19 4.59
CA ASP A 325 -10.27 -3.38 5.29
C ASP A 325 -9.08 -4.12 5.95
N CYS A 326 -8.99 -4.03 7.28
CA CYS A 326 -7.95 -4.68 8.09
C CYS A 326 -8.16 -6.18 8.32
N SER A 327 -9.30 -6.73 7.91
CA SER A 327 -9.66 -8.11 8.26
C SER A 327 -8.69 -9.14 7.69
#